data_AF-A0A132T796-F1
#
_entry.id   AF-A0A132T796-F1
#
_cell.length_a   1.000
_cell.length_b   1.000
_cell.length_c   1.000
_cell.angle_alpha   90.00
_cell.angle_beta   90.00
_cell.angle_gamma   90.00
#
_symmetry.space_group_name_H-M   'P 1'
#
loop_
_entity.id
_entity.type
_entity.pdbx_description
1 polymer ?
#
loop_
_entity_poly.entity_id
_entity_poly.type
_entity_poly.pdbx_seq_one_letter_code
_entity_poly.pdbx_strand_id
1 'polypeptide(L)'
;MTALTARTTVADDGLLRFAMRLDAVLVGVTGVPFVAAAGWLSSLTGVPVAVEYALGIFFLGYGVVVYLLAGLENVRPGGIATIAANALCTVGFTAAAFAGIWPLTGWGMALLLGGAAYTAAIGAVQYVGLRRVKNR
;
A
#
# COMPACT_ATOMS: atom_id res chain seq x y z
N MET A 1 42.17 -15.56 15.14
CA MET A 1 41.37 -15.67 13.90
C MET A 1 39.90 -15.80 14.28
N THR A 2 39.10 -14.75 14.13
CA THR A 2 37.63 -14.86 14.05
C THR A 2 37.12 -13.61 13.33
N ALA A 3 36.93 -13.71 12.02
CA ALA A 3 36.27 -12.67 11.25
C ALA A 3 34.75 -12.81 11.45
N LEU A 4 34.10 -11.73 11.89
CA LEU A 4 32.65 -11.65 12.03
C LEU A 4 32.00 -11.55 10.63
N THR A 5 31.82 -12.67 9.94
CA THR A 5 31.12 -12.72 8.65
C THR A 5 29.60 -12.87 8.86
N ALA A 6 29.00 -11.96 9.63
CA ALA A 6 27.56 -11.98 9.95
C ALA A 6 26.77 -10.84 9.31
N ARG A 7 27.34 -10.09 8.34
CA ARG A 7 26.71 -8.88 7.79
C ARG A 7 26.52 -8.89 6.28
N THR A 8 25.80 -9.87 5.74
CA THR A 8 25.42 -9.81 4.32
C THR A 8 24.09 -10.47 3.94
N THR A 9 23.49 -11.29 4.79
CA THR A 9 22.19 -11.94 4.46
C THR A 9 20.97 -11.09 4.79
N VAL A 10 21.04 -10.20 5.79
CA VAL A 10 19.95 -9.24 6.12
C VAL A 10 19.80 -8.14 5.06
N ALA A 11 20.80 -7.96 4.20
CA ALA A 11 20.87 -6.83 3.26
C ALA A 11 20.20 -7.07 1.89
N ASP A 12 20.01 -8.32 1.43
CA ASP A 12 19.52 -8.56 0.06
C ASP A 12 18.00 -8.33 -0.07
N ASP A 13 17.18 -8.68 0.91
CA ASP A 13 15.72 -8.54 0.83
C ASP A 13 15.06 -7.86 2.04
N GLY A 14 15.84 -7.49 3.05
CA GLY A 14 15.34 -6.89 4.29
C GLY A 14 14.58 -5.58 4.08
N LEU A 15 15.04 -4.71 3.16
CA LEU A 15 14.32 -3.48 2.83
C LEU A 15 12.96 -3.77 2.18
N LEU A 16 12.91 -4.71 1.23
CA LEU A 16 11.66 -5.06 0.56
C LEU A 16 10.65 -5.63 1.56
N ARG A 17 11.09 -6.56 2.43
CA ARG A 17 10.24 -7.11 3.50
C ARG A 17 9.75 -6.04 4.45
N PHE A 18 10.63 -5.14 4.89
CA PHE A 18 10.25 -4.04 5.77
C PHE A 18 9.22 -3.12 5.10
N ALA A 19 9.48 -2.68 3.87
CA ALA A 19 8.58 -1.80 3.14
C ALA A 19 7.20 -2.46 2.92
N MET A 20 7.15 -3.76 2.58
CA MET A 20 5.89 -4.48 2.44
C MET A 20 5.13 -4.61 3.77
N ARG A 21 5.82 -4.89 4.89
CA ARG A 21 5.16 -4.98 6.20
C ARG A 21 4.65 -3.63 6.69
N LEU A 22 5.45 -2.59 6.52
CA LEU A 22 5.06 -1.22 6.84
C LEU A 22 3.82 -0.84 6.03
N ASP A 23 3.86 -1.07 4.72
CA ASP A 23 2.74 -0.80 3.82
C ASP A 23 1.47 -1.55 4.23
N ALA A 24 1.60 -2.86 4.46
CA ALA A 24 0.51 -3.71 4.91
C ALA A 24 -0.15 -3.22 6.20
N VAL A 25 0.63 -2.79 7.19
CA VAL A 25 0.12 -2.26 8.45
C VAL A 25 -0.54 -0.91 8.24
N LEU A 26 0.09 0.01 7.52
CA LEU A 26 -0.45 1.35 7.27
C LEU A 26 -1.76 1.28 6.48
N VAL A 27 -1.81 0.50 5.40
CA VAL A 27 -3.02 0.31 4.59
C VAL A 27 -4.09 -0.42 5.39
N GLY A 28 -3.74 -1.51 6.09
CA GLY A 28 -4.68 -2.27 6.92
C GLY A 28 -5.32 -1.41 8.01
N VAL A 29 -4.53 -0.63 8.75
CA VAL A 29 -5.05 0.31 9.76
C VAL A 29 -5.92 1.39 9.12
N THR A 30 -5.52 1.91 7.95
CA THR A 30 -6.31 2.89 7.20
C THR A 30 -7.67 2.33 6.77
N GLY A 31 -7.79 1.02 6.52
CA GLY A 31 -9.07 0.38 6.18
C GLY A 31 -10.12 0.38 7.29
N VAL A 32 -9.70 0.43 8.57
CA VAL A 32 -10.61 0.37 9.72
C VAL A 32 -11.66 1.49 9.71
N PRO A 33 -11.30 2.79 9.61
CA PRO A 33 -12.30 3.87 9.57
C PRO A 33 -13.23 3.78 8.35
N PHE A 34 -12.76 3.29 7.19
CA PHE A 34 -13.59 3.13 6.00
C PHE A 34 -14.70 2.11 6.20
N VAL A 35 -14.44 1.03 6.95
CA VAL A 35 -15.48 0.02 7.30
C VAL A 35 -16.33 0.50 8.48
N ALA A 36 -15.71 1.02 9.52
CA ALA A 36 -16.40 1.39 10.77
C ALA A 36 -17.25 2.66 10.65
N ALA A 37 -16.90 3.57 9.74
CA ALA A 37 -17.49 4.89 9.64
C ALA A 37 -17.73 5.34 8.17
N ALA A 38 -18.01 4.39 7.27
CA ALA A 38 -18.24 4.65 5.83
C ALA A 38 -19.22 5.80 5.56
N GLY A 39 -20.33 5.87 6.30
CA GLY A 39 -21.32 6.93 6.16
C GLY A 39 -20.78 8.32 6.51
N TRP A 40 -19.99 8.40 7.57
CA TRP A 40 -19.32 9.65 7.96
C TRP A 40 -18.23 10.04 6.96
N LEU A 41 -17.38 9.09 6.53
CA LEU A 41 -16.39 9.33 5.47
C LEU A 41 -17.08 9.85 4.19
N SER A 42 -18.14 9.19 3.75
CA SER A 42 -18.90 9.59 2.56
C SER A 42 -19.40 11.03 2.66
N SER A 43 -19.92 11.44 3.83
CA SER A 43 -20.33 12.83 4.07
C SER A 43 -19.16 13.82 4.04
N LEU A 44 -17.97 13.39 4.47
CA LEU A 44 -16.76 14.20 4.48
C LEU A 44 -16.14 14.32 3.10
N THR A 45 -16.09 13.25 2.32
CA THR A 45 -15.36 13.14 1.04
C THR A 45 -16.22 13.46 -0.17
N GLY A 46 -17.53 13.22 -0.10
CA GLY A 46 -18.44 13.25 -1.25
C GLY A 46 -18.41 11.96 -2.09
N VAL A 47 -17.67 10.93 -1.67
CA VAL A 47 -17.64 9.61 -2.31
C VAL A 47 -18.83 8.78 -1.81
N PRO A 48 -19.49 7.94 -2.65
CA PRO A 48 -20.60 7.11 -2.20
C PRO A 48 -20.22 6.14 -1.07
N VAL A 49 -21.08 5.97 -0.07
CA VAL A 49 -20.88 5.08 1.10
C VAL A 49 -20.45 3.66 0.68
N ALA A 50 -21.06 3.11 -0.37
CA ALA A 50 -20.72 1.77 -0.86
C ALA A 50 -19.28 1.68 -1.37
N VAL A 51 -18.76 2.75 -1.98
CA VAL A 51 -17.37 2.81 -2.47
C VAL A 51 -16.41 2.96 -1.30
N GLU A 52 -16.72 3.81 -0.32
CA GLU A 52 -15.92 3.94 0.91
C GLU A 52 -15.81 2.60 1.64
N TYR A 53 -16.94 1.90 1.80
CA TYR A 53 -16.97 0.58 2.43
C TYR A 53 -16.16 -0.47 1.63
N ALA A 54 -16.28 -0.46 0.30
CA ALA A 54 -15.50 -1.35 -0.56
C ALA A 54 -14.00 -1.08 -0.48
N LEU A 55 -13.59 0.19 -0.43
CA LEU A 55 -12.19 0.59 -0.20
C LEU A 55 -11.68 0.08 1.16
N GLY A 56 -12.49 0.20 2.21
CA GLY A 56 -12.15 -0.32 3.53
C GLY A 56 -11.91 -1.84 3.53
N ILE A 57 -12.81 -2.61 2.94
CA ILE A 57 -12.64 -4.07 2.79
C ILE A 57 -11.38 -4.38 1.99
N PHE A 58 -11.17 -3.67 0.89
CA PHE A 58 -9.97 -3.83 0.06
C PHE A 58 -8.69 -3.55 0.85
N PHE A 59 -8.62 -2.46 1.62
CA PHE A 59 -7.45 -2.11 2.42
C PHE A 59 -7.16 -3.14 3.52
N LEU A 60 -8.18 -3.62 4.21
CA LEU A 60 -8.04 -4.68 5.22
C LEU A 60 -7.52 -5.97 4.58
N GLY A 61 -8.11 -6.40 3.47
CA GLY A 61 -7.68 -7.58 2.72
C GLY A 61 -6.26 -7.44 2.18
N TYR A 62 -5.94 -6.29 1.59
CA TYR A 62 -4.61 -5.94 1.10
C TYR A 62 -3.57 -6.03 2.23
N GLY A 63 -3.86 -5.43 3.39
CA GLY A 63 -2.98 -5.47 4.56
C GLY A 63 -2.66 -6.90 4.98
N VAL A 64 -3.68 -7.76 5.10
CA VAL A 64 -3.47 -9.17 5.43
C VAL A 64 -2.62 -9.88 4.37
N VAL A 65 -3.00 -9.78 3.09
CA VAL A 65 -2.33 -10.49 2.00
C VAL A 65 -0.87 -10.05 1.88
N VAL A 66 -0.59 -8.76 1.87
CA VAL A 66 0.77 -8.23 1.71
C VAL A 66 1.64 -8.57 2.93
N TYR A 67 1.08 -8.55 4.13
CA TYR A 67 1.81 -8.95 5.33
C TYR A 67 2.24 -10.43 5.25
N LEU A 68 1.35 -11.31 4.78
CA LEU A 68 1.66 -12.73 4.56
C LEU A 68 2.71 -12.92 3.45
N LEU A 69 2.58 -12.20 2.33
CA LEU A 69 3.57 -12.22 1.24
C LEU A 69 4.96 -11.78 1.70
N ALA A 70 5.03 -10.78 2.59
CA ALA A 70 6.28 -10.31 3.18
C ALA A 70 6.93 -11.34 4.13
N GLY A 71 6.18 -12.35 4.56
CA GLY A 71 6.66 -13.46 5.38
C GLY A 71 7.22 -14.65 4.60
N LEU A 72 7.04 -14.69 3.27
CA LEU A 72 7.51 -15.79 2.45
C LEU A 72 9.04 -15.87 2.37
N GLU A 73 9.56 -17.10 2.25
CA GLU A 73 10.99 -17.36 2.03
C GLU A 73 11.49 -16.66 0.77
N ASN A 74 10.74 -16.80 -0.33
CA ASN A 74 10.96 -16.04 -1.56
C ASN A 74 10.01 -14.83 -1.62
N VAL A 75 10.47 -13.68 -1.14
CA VAL A 75 9.67 -12.43 -1.11
C VAL A 75 9.54 -11.77 -2.50
N ARG A 76 10.37 -12.15 -3.47
CA ARG A 76 10.49 -11.44 -4.76
C ARG A 76 9.17 -11.39 -5.56
N PRO A 77 8.41 -12.50 -5.75
CA PRO A 77 7.12 -12.45 -6.45
C PRO A 77 6.08 -11.62 -5.70
N GLY A 78 6.04 -11.74 -4.37
CA GLY A 78 5.16 -10.95 -3.51
C GLY A 78 5.45 -9.45 -3.62
N GLY A 79 6.74 -9.07 -3.58
CA GLY A 79 7.16 -7.69 -3.77
C GLY A 79 6.78 -7.10 -5.12
N ILE A 80 6.92 -7.87 -6.22
CA ILE A 80 6.47 -7.42 -7.55
C ILE A 80 4.95 -7.18 -7.57
N ALA A 81 4.17 -8.11 -6.99
CA ALA A 81 2.72 -7.98 -6.91
C ALA A 81 2.31 -6.75 -6.09
N THR A 82 2.96 -6.52 -4.94
CA THR A 82 2.70 -5.34 -4.08
C THR A 82 3.04 -4.03 -4.79
N ILE A 83 4.18 -3.96 -5.48
CA ILE A 83 4.56 -2.77 -6.28
C ILE A 83 3.53 -2.51 -7.38
N ALA A 84 3.10 -3.55 -8.10
CA ALA A 84 2.09 -3.42 -9.14
C ALA A 84 0.75 -2.95 -8.58
N ALA A 85 0.31 -3.51 -7.44
CA ALA A 85 -0.90 -3.08 -6.76
C ALA A 85 -0.83 -1.60 -6.32
N ASN A 86 0.30 -1.16 -5.76
CA ASN A 86 0.50 0.24 -5.39
C ASN A 86 0.53 1.18 -6.60
N ALA A 87 1.12 0.75 -7.72
CA ALA A 87 1.07 1.52 -8.96
C ALA A 87 -0.37 1.64 -9.49
N LEU A 88 -1.14 0.55 -9.48
CA LEU A 88 -2.55 0.56 -9.85
C LEU A 88 -3.39 1.45 -8.93
N CYS A 89 -3.16 1.39 -7.60
CA CYS A 89 -3.85 2.26 -6.64
C CYS A 89 -3.48 3.73 -6.86
N THR A 90 -2.22 4.04 -7.17
CA THR A 90 -1.77 5.40 -7.51
C THR A 90 -2.56 5.95 -8.70
N VAL A 91 -2.65 5.16 -9.77
CA VAL A 91 -3.42 5.53 -10.96
C VAL A 91 -4.91 5.64 -10.62
N GLY A 92 -5.46 4.69 -9.87
CA GLY A 92 -6.88 4.64 -9.50
C GLY A 92 -7.30 5.85 -8.66
N PHE A 93 -6.55 6.20 -7.62
CA PHE A 93 -6.83 7.36 -6.79
C PHE A 93 -6.68 8.67 -7.57
N THR A 94 -5.64 8.79 -8.40
CA THR A 94 -5.45 9.97 -9.26
C THR A 94 -6.59 10.10 -10.26
N ALA A 95 -6.98 9.01 -10.91
CA ALA A 95 -8.10 9.00 -11.85
C ALA A 95 -9.40 9.36 -11.14
N ALA A 96 -9.70 8.77 -9.98
CA ALA A 96 -10.90 9.07 -9.19
C ALA A 96 -10.97 10.56 -8.78
N ALA A 97 -9.83 11.17 -8.47
CA ALA A 97 -9.75 12.59 -8.11
C ALA A 97 -10.14 13.52 -9.28
N PHE A 98 -9.84 13.14 -10.52
CA PHE A 98 -10.03 13.98 -11.71
C PHE A 98 -11.13 13.51 -12.67
N ALA A 99 -11.73 12.34 -12.44
CA ALA A 99 -12.75 11.77 -13.32
C ALA A 99 -14.09 12.53 -13.29
N GLY A 100 -14.31 13.39 -12.28
CA GLY A 100 -15.55 14.18 -12.17
C GLY A 100 -16.82 13.36 -11.90
N ILE A 101 -16.66 12.09 -11.50
CA ILE A 101 -17.76 11.14 -11.28
C ILE A 101 -18.48 11.32 -9.93
N TRP A 102 -17.82 11.97 -8.96
CA TRP A 102 -18.36 12.22 -7.62
C TRP A 102 -18.29 13.70 -7.27
N PRO A 103 -19.22 14.21 -6.45
CA PRO A 103 -19.19 15.57 -5.94
C PRO A 103 -18.15 15.70 -4.81
N LEU A 104 -16.88 15.53 -5.15
CA LEU A 104 -15.77 15.52 -4.19
C LEU A 104 -15.69 16.84 -3.42
N THR A 105 -15.57 16.73 -2.11
CA THR A 105 -15.21 17.87 -1.26
C THR A 105 -13.70 18.14 -1.35
N GLY A 106 -13.23 19.24 -0.76
CA GLY A 106 -11.80 19.48 -0.59
C GLY A 106 -11.08 18.35 0.17
N TRP A 107 -11.76 17.72 1.14
CA TRP A 107 -11.25 16.56 1.87
C TRP A 107 -11.20 15.31 1.01
N GLY A 108 -12.24 15.05 0.19
CA GLY A 108 -12.24 13.93 -0.75
C GLY A 108 -11.08 14.02 -1.75
N MET A 109 -10.88 15.21 -2.32
CA MET A 109 -9.74 15.49 -3.20
C MET A 109 -8.40 15.27 -2.47
N ALA A 110 -8.25 15.81 -1.26
CA ALA A 110 -7.02 15.68 -0.48
C ALA A 110 -6.71 14.22 -0.11
N LEU A 111 -7.71 13.43 0.28
CA LEU A 111 -7.53 12.02 0.63
C LEU A 111 -7.20 11.16 -0.58
N LEU A 112 -7.84 11.40 -1.74
CA LEU A 112 -7.50 10.68 -2.98
C LEU A 112 -6.07 11.02 -3.43
N LEU A 113 -5.70 12.30 -3.50
CA LEU A 113 -4.35 12.70 -3.89
C LEU A 113 -3.30 12.28 -2.85
N GLY A 114 -3.63 12.33 -1.56
CA GLY A 114 -2.79 11.83 -0.47
C GLY A 114 -2.57 10.32 -0.57
N GLY A 115 -3.64 9.56 -0.85
CA GLY A 115 -3.57 8.13 -1.13
C GLY A 115 -2.69 7.83 -2.34
N ALA A 116 -2.86 8.56 -3.44
CA ALA A 116 -2.03 8.41 -4.64
C ALA A 116 -0.55 8.70 -4.36
N ALA A 117 -0.25 9.79 -3.65
CA ALA A 117 1.11 10.15 -3.27
C ALA A 117 1.74 9.10 -2.35
N TYR A 118 0.97 8.60 -1.38
CA TYR A 118 1.40 7.52 -0.49
C TYR A 118 1.74 6.26 -1.27
N THR A 119 0.82 5.76 -2.11
CA THR A 119 1.03 4.51 -2.87
C THR A 119 2.19 4.62 -3.84
N ALA A 120 2.39 5.80 -4.45
CA ALA A 120 3.55 6.07 -5.30
C ALA A 120 4.86 6.02 -4.50
N ALA A 121 4.90 6.68 -3.34
CA ALA A 121 6.10 6.75 -2.49
C ALA A 121 6.47 5.37 -1.95
N ILE A 122 5.52 4.63 -1.37
CA ILE A 122 5.80 3.30 -0.81
C ILE A 122 6.14 2.29 -1.91
N GLY A 123 5.47 2.37 -3.07
CA GLY A 123 5.80 1.57 -4.26
C GLY A 123 7.22 1.83 -4.76
N ALA A 124 7.69 3.08 -4.72
CA ALA A 124 9.07 3.41 -5.08
C ALA A 124 10.08 2.82 -4.10
N VAL A 125 9.80 2.87 -2.78
CA VAL A 125 10.65 2.23 -1.76
C VAL A 125 10.70 0.72 -1.95
N GLN A 126 9.55 0.08 -2.19
CA GLN A 126 9.47 -1.35 -2.50
C GLN A 126 10.28 -1.69 -3.76
N TYR A 127 10.18 -0.89 -4.83
CA TYR A 127 10.95 -1.09 -6.05
C TYR A 127 12.46 -0.99 -5.82
N VAL A 128 12.91 0.02 -5.05
CA VAL A 128 14.32 0.14 -4.66
C VAL A 128 14.77 -1.07 -3.85
N GLY A 129 13.93 -1.56 -2.93
CA GLY A 129 14.17 -2.80 -2.19
C GLY A 129 14.29 -4.02 -3.11
N LEU A 130 13.37 -4.18 -4.05
CA LEU A 130 13.35 -5.27 -5.02
C LEU A 130 14.62 -5.31 -5.88
N ARG A 131 15.13 -4.15 -6.33
CA ARG A 131 16.36 -4.08 -7.12
C ARG A 131 17.62 -4.50 -6.35
N ARG A 132 17.57 -4.51 -5.01
CA ARG A 132 18.67 -4.97 -4.16
C ARG A 132 18.63 -6.47 -3.90
N VAL A 133 17.49 -7.13 -4.16
CA VAL A 133 17.36 -8.58 -4.08
C VAL A 133 18.17 -9.19 -5.22
N LYS A 134 19.30 -9.84 -4.89
CA LYS A 134 20.05 -10.62 -5.88
C LYS A 134 19.16 -11.76 -6.38
N ASN A 135 19.02 -11.89 -7.70
CA ASN A 135 18.41 -13.06 -8.32
C ASN A 135 19.22 -14.28 -7.86
N ARG A 136 18.59 -15.18 -7.10
CA ARG A 136 19.07 -16.56 -6.94
C ARG A 136 18.49 -17.41 -8.05
#